data_AF-A0ABC9BCM4-F1
#
_entry.id   AF-A0ABC9BCM4-F1
#
_cell.length_a   1.000
_cell.length_b   1.000
_cell.length_c   1.000
_cell.angle_alpha   90.00
_cell.angle_beta   90.00
_cell.angle_gamma   90.00
#
_symmetry.space_group_name_H-M   'P 1'
#
loop_
_entity.id
_entity.type
_entity.pdbx_description
1 polymer ?
#
loop_
_entity_poly.entity_id
_entity_poly.type
_entity_poly.pdbx_seq_one_letter_code
_entity_poly.pdbx_strand_id
1 'polypeptide(L)'
;MLGSTIAGDSDIRLFAASVITELTGSIKISEFPGMVRLISLLLDYKNQQDSLLTTGKIFEFPGVVKLIYSLHVLDAKNRQDSQPPRKKKKKDSQPNCISERNEGNVDRRHHSIRTVFGSTLSQQILFPLLGMSILQRLSCDPDNCKEIIEGATYVTTKTIGLIRYVTNQENNGGQIKKIVIRSSLNFVRWHASNTGKIGARFRRELSENPFLLNSLGHILDGDCQPELWEPVMDIIAAMALDHEAARQEIGSTQSIIPKLICAFLSQDDVNTRENNDHTLQMAAGEALANLTIKNTDNCWAILLAEQGHNLINKLIEMLDDEFYICVAANLLHNLCANSRDKLVDIDLGASMQLESALPKVMQIIMTSKESKKLEAALCITSRIGYVIPKCFRKVLISETDAAALVETLVDTLNSNREPCPAYPRIRRVLVEAVISIVRLCPVPYRTIFREKKAKDALDMVKGTPSRLEKYRVFINGKGVLPESLPMGSLVDKAKRLIHRTTPTPTMSAEQGDHA
;
A
#
# COMPACT_ATOMS: atom_id res chain seq x y z
N MET A 1 29.45 6.02 -26.79
CA MET A 1 28.28 5.67 -27.62
C MET A 1 26.97 6.08 -26.97
N LEU A 2 26.53 5.47 -25.85
CA LEU A 2 25.20 5.77 -25.27
C LEU A 2 24.99 7.23 -24.80
N GLY A 3 26.06 7.88 -24.35
CA GLY A 3 26.06 9.29 -23.93
C GLY A 3 26.39 10.30 -25.03
N SER A 4 26.47 9.89 -26.32
CA SER A 4 26.73 10.84 -27.40
C SER A 4 25.56 11.82 -27.53
N THR A 5 25.88 13.11 -27.61
CA THR A 5 24.93 14.21 -27.82
C THR A 5 25.12 14.86 -29.20
N ILE A 6 25.95 14.27 -30.06
CA ILE A 6 26.19 14.77 -31.42
C ILE A 6 24.97 14.40 -32.27
N ALA A 7 24.37 15.38 -32.96
CA ALA A 7 23.11 15.20 -33.70
C ALA A 7 23.18 14.10 -34.79
N GLY A 8 24.35 13.83 -35.35
CA GLY A 8 24.57 12.76 -36.35
C GLY A 8 24.78 11.35 -35.78
N ASP A 9 24.94 11.20 -34.46
CA ASP A 9 25.21 9.91 -33.81
C ASP A 9 23.93 9.21 -33.33
N SER A 10 22.74 9.71 -33.69
CA SER A 10 21.47 9.19 -33.17
C SER A 10 21.29 7.69 -33.47
N ASP A 11 21.66 7.24 -34.67
CA ASP A 11 21.60 5.83 -35.07
C ASP A 11 22.62 4.97 -34.30
N ILE A 12 23.82 5.49 -34.05
CA ILE A 12 24.84 4.82 -33.24
C ILE A 12 24.36 4.67 -31.80
N ARG A 13 23.76 5.73 -31.25
CA ARG A 13 23.21 5.74 -29.89
C ARG A 13 22.03 4.79 -29.77
N LEU A 14 21.17 4.74 -30.80
CA LEU A 14 20.03 3.84 -30.86
C LEU A 14 20.45 2.39 -30.95
N PHE A 15 21.43 2.08 -31.82
CA PHE A 15 22.04 0.77 -31.91
C PHE A 15 22.66 0.35 -30.58
N ALA A 16 23.44 1.23 -29.95
CA ALA A 16 24.04 0.95 -28.64
C ALA A 16 22.98 0.67 -27.56
N ALA A 17 21.89 1.44 -27.50
CA ALA A 17 20.79 1.20 -26.58
C ALA A 17 20.10 -0.14 -26.85
N SER A 18 19.88 -0.50 -28.12
CA SER A 18 19.31 -1.79 -28.51
C SER A 18 20.20 -2.96 -28.05
N VAL A 19 21.51 -2.88 -28.33
CA VAL A 19 22.49 -3.90 -27.90
C VAL A 19 22.53 -4.02 -26.37
N ILE A 20 22.59 -2.91 -25.65
CA ILE A 20 22.61 -2.93 -24.17
C ILE A 20 21.33 -3.56 -23.63
N THR A 21 20.17 -3.35 -24.28
CA THR A 21 18.92 -3.97 -23.86
C THR A 21 19.00 -5.49 -23.89
N GLU A 22 19.59 -6.07 -24.92
CA GLU A 22 19.77 -7.53 -25.02
C GLU A 22 20.81 -8.06 -24.02
N LEU A 23 21.82 -7.27 -23.66
CA LEU A 23 22.86 -7.65 -22.71
C LEU A 23 22.47 -7.48 -21.23
N THR A 24 21.37 -6.78 -20.91
CA THR A 24 20.95 -6.52 -19.52
C THR A 24 20.75 -7.77 -18.65
N GLY A 25 20.54 -8.95 -19.26
CA GLY A 25 20.43 -10.22 -18.53
C GLY A 25 21.77 -10.74 -17.96
N SER A 26 22.90 -10.25 -18.47
CA SER A 26 24.25 -10.67 -18.08
C SER A 26 25.14 -9.52 -17.59
N ILE A 27 24.75 -8.26 -17.80
CA ILE A 27 25.53 -7.09 -17.38
C ILE A 27 25.41 -6.84 -15.87
N LYS A 28 26.55 -6.58 -15.23
CA LYS A 28 26.66 -5.98 -13.90
C LYS A 28 27.07 -4.51 -14.04
N ILE A 29 26.12 -3.60 -13.83
CA ILE A 29 26.38 -2.16 -14.07
C ILE A 29 27.30 -1.54 -13.01
N SER A 30 27.53 -2.22 -11.88
CA SER A 30 28.52 -1.85 -10.87
C SER A 30 29.95 -1.84 -11.42
N GLU A 31 30.22 -2.59 -12.49
CA GLU A 31 31.52 -2.60 -13.18
C GLU A 31 31.72 -1.36 -14.08
N PHE A 32 30.67 -0.57 -14.30
CA PHE A 32 30.65 0.56 -15.23
C PHE A 32 30.15 1.84 -14.52
N PRO A 33 31.03 2.58 -13.82
CA PRO A 33 30.65 3.82 -13.15
C PRO A 33 29.93 4.81 -14.09
N GLY A 34 28.81 5.36 -13.62
CA GLY A 34 28.01 6.32 -14.40
C GLY A 34 27.04 5.69 -15.41
N MET A 35 27.00 4.35 -15.53
CA MET A 35 26.08 3.67 -16.45
C MET A 35 24.61 4.03 -16.19
N VAL A 36 24.17 4.12 -14.94
CA VAL A 36 22.80 4.54 -14.57
C VAL A 36 22.46 5.92 -15.13
N ARG A 37 23.41 6.86 -15.06
CA ARG A 37 23.25 8.22 -15.61
C ARG A 37 23.13 8.18 -17.13
N LEU A 38 23.99 7.40 -17.79
CA LEU A 38 23.96 7.22 -19.24
C LEU A 38 22.63 6.61 -19.70
N ILE A 39 22.15 5.53 -19.07
CA ILE A 39 20.86 4.90 -19.38
C ILE A 39 19.72 5.91 -19.17
N SER A 40 19.76 6.67 -18.08
CA SER A 40 18.73 7.66 -17.77
C SER A 40 18.69 8.84 -18.75
N LEU A 41 19.76 9.11 -19.52
CA LEU A 41 19.73 10.08 -20.63
C LEU A 41 18.85 9.62 -21.80
N LEU A 42 18.57 8.33 -21.94
CA LEU A 42 17.62 7.82 -22.94
C LEU A 42 16.19 8.29 -22.64
N LEU A 43 15.89 8.57 -21.37
CA LEU A 43 14.60 9.11 -20.93
C LEU A 43 14.48 10.63 -21.15
N ASP A 44 15.59 11.30 -21.48
CA ASP A 44 15.60 12.76 -21.64
C ASP A 44 14.99 13.16 -22.99
N TYR A 45 13.72 13.55 -22.93
CA TYR A 45 12.95 13.93 -24.10
C TYR A 45 13.34 15.33 -24.65
N LYS A 46 13.88 16.23 -23.81
CA LYS A 46 14.23 17.61 -24.21
C LYS A 46 15.46 17.67 -25.12
N ASN A 47 16.40 16.75 -24.96
CA ASN A 47 17.62 16.70 -25.77
C ASN A 47 17.43 16.00 -27.12
N GLN A 48 16.20 15.67 -27.52
CA GLN A 48 15.90 14.84 -28.70
C GLN A 48 15.08 15.59 -29.77
N GLN A 49 15.03 16.93 -29.70
CA GLN A 49 14.22 17.77 -30.59
C GLN A 49 14.67 17.75 -32.07
N ASP A 50 15.94 17.44 -32.33
CA ASP A 50 16.49 17.29 -33.69
C ASP A 50 16.27 15.88 -34.29
N SER A 51 15.78 14.90 -33.50
CA SER A 51 15.59 13.49 -33.91
C SER A 51 14.21 13.20 -34.54
N LEU A 52 13.45 14.23 -34.92
CA LEU A 52 12.07 14.10 -35.41
C LEU A 52 11.96 13.42 -36.80
N LEU A 53 13.04 13.37 -37.57
CA LEU A 53 13.03 12.87 -38.96
C LEU A 53 13.35 11.38 -39.08
N THR A 54 13.96 10.76 -38.05
CA THR A 54 14.34 9.35 -38.09
C THR A 54 13.30 8.49 -37.40
N THR A 55 12.86 7.45 -38.10
CA THR A 55 11.83 6.54 -37.60
C THR A 55 12.29 5.09 -37.68
N GLY A 56 11.75 4.24 -36.81
CA GLY A 56 12.01 2.80 -36.79
C GLY A 56 10.74 2.03 -36.43
N LYS A 57 10.63 0.78 -36.89
CA LYS A 57 9.47 -0.06 -36.58
C LYS A 57 9.70 -0.80 -35.27
N ILE A 58 8.68 -0.91 -34.43
CA ILE A 58 8.84 -1.50 -33.08
C ILE A 58 9.44 -2.92 -33.12
N PHE A 59 9.06 -3.74 -34.10
CA PHE A 59 9.58 -5.11 -34.21
C PHE A 59 11.10 -5.20 -34.48
N GLU A 60 11.73 -4.11 -34.94
CA GLU A 60 13.18 -4.03 -35.14
C GLU A 60 13.93 -3.90 -33.80
N PHE A 61 13.21 -3.68 -32.70
CA PHE A 61 13.76 -3.49 -31.36
C PHE A 61 13.19 -4.56 -30.40
N PRO A 62 13.81 -5.76 -30.31
CA PRO A 62 13.32 -6.85 -29.48
C PRO A 62 13.12 -6.46 -28.01
N GLY A 63 14.00 -5.61 -27.47
CA GLY A 63 13.86 -5.04 -26.13
C GLY A 63 12.58 -4.23 -25.89
N VAL A 64 12.10 -3.49 -26.90
CA VAL A 64 10.84 -2.72 -26.82
C VAL A 64 9.64 -3.65 -26.96
N VAL A 65 9.73 -4.65 -27.85
CA VAL A 65 8.73 -5.70 -27.98
C VAL A 65 8.56 -6.45 -26.66
N LYS A 66 9.65 -6.89 -26.03
CA LYS A 66 9.68 -7.54 -24.71
C LYS A 66 9.07 -6.66 -23.62
N LEU A 67 9.37 -5.36 -23.62
CA LEU A 67 8.77 -4.38 -22.69
C LEU A 67 7.25 -4.34 -22.86
N ILE A 68 6.75 -4.18 -24.09
CA ILE A 68 5.31 -4.12 -24.37
C ILE A 68 4.62 -5.43 -23.97
N TYR A 69 5.21 -6.59 -24.27
CA TYR A 69 4.68 -7.87 -23.80
C TYR A 69 4.63 -7.96 -22.27
N SER A 70 5.68 -7.49 -21.59
CA SER A 70 5.74 -7.47 -20.13
C SER A 70 4.61 -6.65 -19.51
N LEU A 71 4.27 -5.52 -20.12
CA LEU A 71 3.12 -4.70 -19.70
C LEU A 71 1.79 -5.48 -19.83
N HIS A 72 1.59 -6.23 -20.90
CA HIS A 72 0.37 -7.03 -21.08
C HIS A 72 0.32 -8.24 -20.14
N VAL A 73 1.47 -8.88 -19.86
CA VAL A 73 1.54 -9.99 -18.89
C VAL A 73 1.26 -9.51 -17.47
N LEU A 74 1.74 -8.32 -17.09
CA LEU A 74 1.38 -7.71 -15.81
C LEU A 74 -0.14 -7.53 -15.68
N ASP A 75 -0.82 -7.10 -16.75
CA ASP A 75 -2.28 -6.97 -16.77
C ASP A 75 -2.99 -8.32 -16.57
N ALA A 76 -2.41 -9.42 -17.09
CA ALA A 76 -2.95 -10.76 -16.93
C ALA A 76 -2.64 -11.38 -15.56
N LYS A 77 -1.48 -11.08 -14.97
CA LYS A 77 -1.04 -11.60 -13.67
C LYS A 77 -1.73 -10.90 -12.50
N ASN A 78 -1.93 -9.59 -12.59
CA ASN A 78 -2.73 -8.83 -11.64
C ASN A 78 -4.15 -9.40 -11.52
N ARG A 79 -4.71 -9.96 -12.61
CA ARG A 79 -6.00 -10.68 -12.59
C ARG A 79 -5.96 -12.04 -11.89
N GLN A 80 -4.79 -12.68 -11.76
CA GLN A 80 -4.63 -14.03 -11.19
C GLN A 80 -4.21 -14.05 -9.71
N ASP A 81 -3.42 -13.07 -9.26
CA ASP A 81 -3.01 -12.93 -7.84
C ASP A 81 -4.19 -12.56 -6.91
N SER A 82 -5.37 -12.26 -7.47
CA SER A 82 -6.67 -12.10 -6.81
C SER A 82 -7.30 -13.40 -6.29
N GLN A 83 -6.57 -14.52 -6.21
CA GLN A 83 -7.05 -15.74 -5.54
C GLN A 83 -6.46 -15.87 -4.13
N PRO A 84 -7.23 -16.30 -3.11
CA PRO A 84 -6.72 -16.50 -1.77
C PRO A 84 -5.54 -17.49 -1.77
N PRO A 85 -4.54 -17.30 -0.89
CA PRO A 85 -3.30 -18.07 -0.94
C PRO A 85 -3.57 -19.54 -0.65
N ARG A 86 -3.65 -20.37 -1.70
CA ARG A 86 -3.52 -21.82 -1.55
C ARG A 86 -2.08 -22.11 -1.15
N LYS A 87 -1.90 -23.02 -0.18
CA LYS A 87 -0.61 -23.53 0.31
C LYS A 87 0.27 -24.06 -0.83
N LYS A 88 0.96 -23.17 -1.55
CA LYS A 88 2.05 -23.49 -2.46
C LYS A 88 3.31 -22.85 -1.90
N LYS A 89 4.39 -23.63 -1.83
CA LYS A 89 5.72 -23.10 -1.53
C LYS A 89 6.01 -21.97 -2.53
N LYS A 90 5.99 -20.73 -2.04
CA LYS A 90 6.32 -19.54 -2.82
C LYS A 90 7.80 -19.68 -3.17
N LYS A 91 8.10 -19.97 -4.43
CA LYS A 91 9.48 -19.83 -4.95
C LYS A 91 9.82 -18.35 -4.87
N ASP A 92 11.05 -18.00 -4.51
CA ASP A 92 11.56 -16.62 -4.38
C ASP A 92 11.66 -15.88 -5.73
N SER A 93 10.60 -15.89 -6.55
CA SER A 93 10.49 -15.04 -7.73
C SER A 93 9.91 -13.69 -7.30
N GLN A 94 10.72 -12.65 -7.44
CA GLN A 94 10.32 -11.25 -7.31
C GLN A 94 9.06 -10.99 -8.18
N PRO A 95 7.95 -10.48 -7.62
CA PRO A 95 6.63 -10.56 -8.24
C PRO A 95 6.51 -9.86 -9.62
N ASN A 96 7.34 -8.87 -9.93
CA ASN A 96 7.33 -8.16 -11.23
C ASN A 96 8.60 -8.34 -12.06
N CYS A 97 9.54 -9.20 -11.64
CA CYS A 97 10.67 -9.59 -12.48
C CYS A 97 10.22 -10.75 -13.36
N ILE A 98 9.86 -10.46 -14.62
CA ILE A 98 9.57 -11.51 -15.58
C ILE A 98 10.91 -12.17 -15.93
N SER A 99 11.17 -13.34 -15.36
CA SER A 99 12.30 -14.17 -15.78
C SER A 99 12.06 -14.60 -17.22
N GLU A 100 13.10 -14.57 -18.05
CA GLU A 100 13.11 -14.96 -19.48
C GLU A 100 12.56 -16.39 -19.74
N ARG A 101 12.36 -17.21 -18.71
CA ARG A 101 11.89 -18.60 -18.85
C ARG A 101 10.39 -18.78 -19.09
N ASN A 102 9.56 -17.74 -19.00
CA ASN A 102 8.11 -17.84 -19.27
C ASN A 102 7.74 -17.47 -20.72
N GLU A 103 8.71 -17.47 -21.64
CA GLU A 103 8.53 -17.14 -23.06
C GLU A 103 7.74 -18.20 -23.86
N GLY A 104 7.42 -19.35 -23.26
CA GLY A 104 6.59 -20.37 -23.89
C GLY A 104 5.11 -20.16 -23.56
N ASN A 105 4.30 -19.84 -24.58
CA ASN A 105 2.84 -20.02 -24.59
C ASN A 105 1.94 -18.89 -24.02
N VAL A 106 2.20 -17.62 -24.36
CA VAL A 106 1.12 -16.62 -24.40
C VAL A 106 0.75 -16.33 -25.85
N ASP A 107 -0.48 -16.68 -26.19
CA ASP A 107 -1.03 -16.78 -27.53
C ASP A 107 -0.78 -15.51 -28.37
N ARG A 108 -0.31 -15.67 -29.61
CA ARG A 108 -0.08 -14.59 -30.61
C ARG A 108 -1.38 -13.89 -31.06
N ARG A 109 -2.45 -13.93 -30.27
CA ARG A 109 -3.85 -13.67 -30.69
C ARG A 109 -4.50 -12.40 -30.16
N HIS A 110 -3.76 -11.40 -29.70
CA HIS A 110 -4.34 -10.07 -29.46
C HIS A 110 -4.17 -9.18 -30.71
N HIS A 111 -5.25 -8.95 -31.44
CA HIS A 111 -5.29 -8.07 -32.62
C HIS A 111 -4.72 -6.66 -32.32
N SER A 112 -4.98 -6.12 -31.13
CA SER A 112 -4.48 -4.82 -30.66
C SER A 112 -2.96 -4.74 -30.48
N ILE A 113 -2.29 -5.87 -30.19
CA ILE A 113 -0.82 -5.93 -30.04
C ILE A 113 -0.15 -5.88 -31.42
N ARG A 114 -0.77 -6.50 -32.44
CA ARG A 114 -0.25 -6.55 -33.80
C ARG A 114 -0.22 -5.17 -34.47
N THR A 115 -1.23 -4.33 -34.21
CA THR A 115 -1.28 -2.94 -34.70
C THR A 115 -0.24 -2.05 -34.02
N VAL A 116 -0.01 -2.22 -32.72
CA VAL A 116 1.08 -1.52 -32.01
C VAL A 116 2.44 -1.93 -32.56
N PHE A 117 2.72 -3.22 -32.75
CA PHE A 117 4.03 -3.67 -33.26
C PHE A 117 4.32 -3.29 -34.71
N GLY A 118 3.29 -3.07 -35.52
CA GLY A 118 3.43 -2.53 -36.88
C GLY A 118 3.65 -1.02 -36.94
N SER A 119 3.54 -0.31 -35.81
CA SER A 119 3.65 1.14 -35.76
C SER A 119 5.09 1.61 -35.94
N THR A 120 5.25 2.68 -36.71
CA THR A 120 6.52 3.37 -36.92
C THR A 120 6.66 4.45 -35.86
N LEU A 121 7.74 4.40 -35.08
CA LEU A 121 8.00 5.35 -34.01
C LEU A 121 9.12 6.31 -34.41
N SER A 122 9.00 7.57 -34.01
CA SER A 122 10.15 8.47 -34.03
C SER A 122 11.18 8.00 -33.01
N GLN A 123 12.47 8.27 -33.27
CA GLN A 123 13.55 8.01 -32.32
C GLN A 123 13.28 8.65 -30.95
N GLN A 124 12.58 9.78 -30.93
CA GLN A 124 12.18 10.53 -29.74
C GLN A 124 11.36 9.70 -28.74
N ILE A 125 10.56 8.76 -29.22
CA ILE A 125 9.75 7.85 -28.41
C ILE A 125 10.52 6.55 -28.13
N LEU A 126 11.31 6.11 -29.11
CA LEU A 126 12.03 4.86 -29.05
C LEU A 126 13.14 4.88 -27.99
N PHE A 127 13.85 5.99 -27.81
CA PHE A 127 14.86 6.13 -26.76
C PHE A 127 14.27 5.96 -25.35
N PRO A 128 13.19 6.66 -24.95
CA PRO A 128 12.52 6.40 -23.68
C PRO A 128 12.09 4.95 -23.47
N LEU A 129 11.55 4.29 -24.52
CA LEU A 129 11.12 2.88 -24.42
C LEU A 129 12.30 1.93 -24.23
N LEU A 130 13.40 2.12 -24.94
CA LEU A 130 14.63 1.37 -24.74
C LEU A 130 15.23 1.63 -23.35
N GLY A 131 15.28 2.90 -22.92
CA GLY A 131 15.74 3.28 -21.59
C GLY A 131 14.93 2.60 -20.49
N MET A 132 13.60 2.59 -20.61
CA MET A 132 12.72 1.88 -19.66
C MET A 132 12.92 0.37 -19.70
N SER A 133 13.07 -0.23 -20.89
CA SER A 133 13.34 -1.66 -21.03
C SER A 133 14.65 -2.06 -20.34
N ILE A 134 15.73 -1.30 -20.56
CA ILE A 134 17.03 -1.49 -19.92
C ILE A 134 16.89 -1.38 -18.39
N LEU A 135 16.30 -0.29 -17.89
CA LEU A 135 16.17 -0.04 -16.45
C LEU A 135 15.35 -1.14 -15.75
N GLN A 136 14.23 -1.56 -16.34
CA GLN A 136 13.39 -2.61 -15.77
C GLN A 136 14.10 -3.97 -15.75
N ARG A 137 14.81 -4.33 -16.82
CA ARG A 137 15.56 -5.60 -16.89
C ARG A 137 16.73 -5.61 -15.90
N LEU A 138 17.49 -4.52 -15.79
CA LEU A 138 18.53 -4.38 -14.78
C LEU A 138 17.99 -4.47 -13.36
N SER A 139 16.76 -4.00 -13.12
CA SER A 139 16.10 -4.06 -11.81
C SER A 139 15.72 -5.48 -11.38
N CYS A 140 15.94 -6.50 -12.22
CA CYS A 140 15.78 -7.91 -11.86
C CYS A 140 16.99 -8.47 -11.08
N ASP A 141 18.12 -7.77 -11.11
CA ASP A 141 19.32 -8.16 -10.37
C ASP A 141 19.50 -7.28 -9.12
N PRO A 142 19.69 -7.86 -7.92
CA PRO A 142 19.82 -7.08 -6.68
C PRO A 142 21.03 -6.14 -6.65
N ASP A 143 22.16 -6.50 -7.27
CA ASP A 143 23.36 -5.67 -7.29
C ASP A 143 23.15 -4.48 -8.22
N ASN A 144 22.59 -4.72 -9.40
CA ASN A 144 22.20 -3.66 -10.32
C ASN A 144 21.15 -2.73 -9.70
N CYS A 145 20.20 -3.26 -8.91
CA CYS A 145 19.27 -2.42 -8.14
C CYS A 145 19.99 -1.48 -7.18
N LYS A 146 21.04 -1.95 -6.49
CA LYS A 146 21.82 -1.12 -5.58
C LYS A 146 22.44 0.06 -6.34
N GLU A 147 23.04 -0.19 -7.50
CA GLU A 147 23.63 0.85 -8.35
C GLU A 147 22.59 1.84 -8.89
N ILE A 148 21.44 1.36 -9.37
CA ILE A 148 20.32 2.21 -9.80
C ILE A 148 19.88 3.14 -8.66
N ILE A 149 19.82 2.59 -7.45
CA ILE A 149 19.47 3.36 -6.26
C ILE A 149 20.58 4.33 -5.87
N GLU A 150 21.85 4.01 -6.05
CA GLU A 150 22.95 4.97 -5.87
C GLU A 150 22.73 6.23 -6.72
N GLY A 151 22.27 6.04 -7.97
CA GLY A 151 21.82 7.10 -8.88
C GLY A 151 20.35 7.55 -8.77
N ALA A 152 19.65 7.24 -7.66
CA ALA A 152 18.19 7.42 -7.53
C ALA A 152 17.72 8.83 -7.93
N THR A 153 18.35 9.89 -7.42
CA THR A 153 17.98 11.29 -7.72
C THR A 153 17.91 11.57 -9.22
N TYR A 154 18.87 11.04 -9.99
CA TYR A 154 18.95 11.29 -11.42
C TYR A 154 17.92 10.48 -12.19
N VAL A 155 17.79 9.19 -11.89
CA VAL A 155 16.84 8.32 -12.58
C VAL A 155 15.40 8.72 -12.25
N THR A 156 15.08 9.08 -11.01
CA THR A 156 13.75 9.59 -10.62
C THR A 156 13.45 10.90 -11.34
N THR A 157 14.37 11.86 -11.34
CA THR A 157 14.20 13.14 -12.05
C THR A 157 13.93 12.95 -13.53
N LYS A 158 14.70 12.10 -14.21
CA LYS A 158 14.51 11.83 -15.64
C LYS A 158 13.22 11.07 -15.93
N THR A 159 12.85 10.13 -15.07
CA THR A 159 11.60 9.36 -15.19
C THR A 159 10.38 10.25 -14.99
N ILE A 160 10.38 11.09 -13.96
CA ILE A 160 9.30 12.03 -13.65
C ILE A 160 9.20 13.09 -14.74
N GLY A 161 10.34 13.58 -15.24
CA GLY A 161 10.40 14.49 -16.38
C GLY A 161 9.74 13.90 -17.63
N LEU A 162 10.00 12.63 -17.92
CA LEU A 162 9.36 11.90 -19.02
C LEU A 162 7.85 11.76 -18.82
N ILE A 163 7.41 11.31 -17.64
CA ILE A 163 5.97 11.17 -17.31
C ILE A 163 5.27 12.52 -17.52
N ARG A 164 5.77 13.58 -16.89
CA ARG A 164 5.20 14.93 -16.99
C ARG A 164 5.11 15.39 -18.45
N TYR A 165 6.21 15.24 -19.19
CA TYR A 165 6.28 15.69 -20.56
C TYR A 165 5.24 14.99 -21.44
N VAL A 166 5.19 13.67 -21.36
CA VAL A 166 4.30 12.85 -22.18
C VAL A 166 2.84 13.09 -21.80
N THR A 167 2.53 13.19 -20.50
CA THR A 167 1.18 13.52 -20.00
C THR A 167 0.65 14.83 -20.58
N ASN A 168 1.50 15.87 -20.69
CA ASN A 168 1.12 17.20 -21.15
C ASN A 168 1.00 17.36 -22.68
N GLN A 169 1.37 16.35 -23.49
CA GLN A 169 1.21 16.45 -24.94
C GLN A 169 -0.25 16.28 -25.38
N GLU A 170 -0.65 17.02 -26.43
CA GLU A 170 -1.95 16.88 -27.10
C GLU A 170 -2.15 15.48 -27.71
N ASN A 171 -3.40 15.08 -27.92
CA ASN A 171 -3.88 13.68 -28.02
C ASN A 171 -3.45 12.86 -29.27
N ASN A 172 -2.43 13.28 -30.01
CA ASN A 172 -2.07 12.72 -31.33
C ASN A 172 -1.34 11.35 -31.29
N GLY A 173 -1.04 10.79 -30.11
CA GLY A 173 -0.24 9.57 -29.92
C GLY A 173 -0.88 8.46 -29.08
N GLY A 174 -2.21 8.48 -28.90
CA GLY A 174 -3.02 7.71 -27.93
C GLY A 174 -2.38 6.46 -27.29
N GLN A 175 -2.15 5.39 -28.06
CA GLN A 175 -1.64 4.11 -27.51
C GLN A 175 -0.14 4.15 -27.16
N ILE A 176 0.67 4.82 -27.97
CA ILE A 176 2.12 4.89 -27.75
C ILE A 176 2.43 5.76 -26.53
N LYS A 177 1.74 6.90 -26.40
CA LYS A 177 1.75 7.76 -25.21
C LYS A 177 1.45 6.95 -23.95
N LYS A 178 0.40 6.11 -24.01
CA LYS A 178 0.01 5.21 -22.92
C LYS A 178 1.12 4.21 -22.56
N ILE A 179 1.79 3.60 -23.53
CA ILE A 179 2.88 2.64 -23.29
C ILE A 179 4.06 3.32 -22.58
N VAL A 180 4.44 4.53 -23.00
CA VAL A 180 5.53 5.28 -22.37
C VAL A 180 5.19 5.66 -20.93
N ILE A 181 3.98 6.17 -20.68
CA ILE A 181 3.53 6.50 -19.31
C ILE A 181 3.47 5.23 -18.45
N ARG A 182 2.85 4.15 -18.95
CA ARG A 182 2.68 2.89 -18.22
C ARG A 182 4.02 2.26 -17.85
N SER A 183 4.96 2.17 -18.79
CA SER A 183 6.30 1.64 -18.52
C SER A 183 7.06 2.46 -17.47
N SER A 184 6.95 3.79 -17.54
CA SER A 184 7.54 4.71 -16.56
C SER A 184 6.93 4.54 -15.17
N LEU A 185 5.59 4.50 -15.07
CA LEU A 185 4.89 4.28 -13.81
C LEU A 185 5.22 2.92 -13.20
N ASN A 186 5.31 1.86 -13.99
CA ASN A 186 5.65 0.53 -13.48
C ASN A 186 7.10 0.46 -12.96
N PHE A 187 8.03 1.19 -13.59
CA PHE A 187 9.38 1.34 -13.05
C PHE A 187 9.35 2.05 -11.68
N VAL A 188 8.61 3.15 -11.56
CA VAL A 188 8.45 3.88 -10.29
C VAL A 188 7.78 3.01 -9.23
N ARG A 189 6.66 2.36 -9.56
CA ARG A 189 5.90 1.43 -8.70
C ARG A 189 6.82 0.33 -8.17
N TRP A 190 7.61 -0.30 -9.03
CA TRP A 190 8.53 -1.36 -8.64
C TRP A 190 9.52 -0.90 -7.55
N HIS A 191 10.19 0.22 -7.78
CA HIS A 191 11.21 0.71 -6.85
C HIS A 191 10.62 1.34 -5.59
N ALA A 192 9.47 2.00 -5.68
CA ALA A 192 8.76 2.56 -4.52
C ALA A 192 8.23 1.45 -3.58
N SER A 193 7.74 0.34 -4.16
CA SER A 193 7.24 -0.83 -3.43
C SER A 193 8.34 -1.77 -2.94
N ASN A 194 9.61 -1.48 -3.24
CA ASN A 194 10.72 -2.23 -2.65
C ASN A 194 10.82 -1.99 -1.13
N THR A 195 11.31 -3.02 -0.44
CA THR A 195 11.49 -3.01 1.02
C THR A 195 12.94 -2.71 1.38
N GLY A 196 13.19 -2.41 2.66
CA GLY A 196 14.55 -2.11 3.15
C GLY A 196 15.09 -0.75 2.69
N LYS A 197 16.42 -0.60 2.74
CA LYS A 197 17.10 0.69 2.49
C LYS A 197 16.91 1.19 1.05
N ILE A 198 16.88 0.27 0.08
CA ILE A 198 16.69 0.57 -1.34
C ILE A 198 15.35 1.29 -1.58
N GLY A 199 14.24 0.65 -1.21
CA GLY A 199 12.93 1.26 -1.43
C GLY A 199 12.69 2.48 -0.53
N ALA A 200 13.23 2.51 0.69
CA ALA A 200 13.17 3.69 1.55
C ALA A 200 13.85 4.90 0.93
N ARG A 201 15.05 4.72 0.35
CA ARG A 201 15.74 5.79 -0.38
C ARG A 201 14.93 6.22 -1.60
N PHE A 202 14.44 5.28 -2.41
CA PHE A 202 13.69 5.62 -3.61
C PHE A 202 12.41 6.40 -3.29
N ARG A 203 11.64 5.99 -2.27
CA ARG A 203 10.44 6.73 -1.83
C ARG A 203 10.76 8.17 -1.42
N ARG A 204 11.86 8.39 -0.69
CA ARG A 204 12.30 9.73 -0.32
C ARG A 204 12.59 10.61 -1.54
N GLU A 205 13.33 10.07 -2.50
CA GLU A 205 13.69 10.79 -3.74
C GLU A 205 12.45 11.09 -4.61
N LEU A 206 11.39 10.27 -4.52
CA LEU A 206 10.10 10.55 -5.14
C LEU A 206 9.35 11.67 -4.39
N SER A 207 9.31 11.62 -3.05
CA SER A 207 8.66 12.62 -2.21
C SER A 207 9.34 14.00 -2.29
N GLU A 208 10.65 14.05 -2.49
CA GLU A 208 11.39 15.32 -2.66
C GLU A 208 11.24 15.92 -4.07
N ASN A 209 10.62 15.21 -5.02
CA ASN A 209 10.44 15.72 -6.38
C ASN A 209 9.19 16.61 -6.50
N PRO A 210 9.32 17.91 -6.78
CA PRO A 210 8.20 18.86 -6.73
C PRO A 210 7.18 18.69 -7.87
N PHE A 211 7.47 17.86 -8.88
CA PHE A 211 6.61 17.70 -10.05
C PHE A 211 5.85 16.38 -10.07
N LEU A 212 6.18 15.43 -9.20
CA LEU A 212 5.60 14.09 -9.23
C LEU A 212 4.10 14.13 -8.92
N LEU A 213 3.70 14.71 -7.79
CA LEU A 213 2.29 14.68 -7.35
C LEU A 213 1.36 15.36 -8.34
N ASN A 214 1.77 16.49 -8.91
CA ASN A 214 0.99 17.15 -9.97
C ASN A 214 0.85 16.27 -11.22
N SER A 215 1.91 15.53 -11.58
CA SER A 215 1.87 14.61 -12.73
C SER A 215 0.96 13.40 -12.47
N LEU A 216 1.01 12.84 -11.25
CA LEU A 216 0.13 11.76 -10.82
C LEU A 216 -1.33 12.22 -10.77
N GLY A 217 -1.60 13.40 -10.19
CA GLY A 217 -2.92 14.01 -10.14
C GLY A 217 -3.53 14.22 -11.54
N HIS A 218 -2.74 14.74 -12.49
CA HIS A 218 -3.21 14.91 -13.87
C HIS A 218 -3.54 13.57 -14.55
N ILE A 219 -2.81 12.48 -14.25
CA ILE A 219 -3.13 11.14 -14.78
C ILE A 219 -4.44 10.61 -14.17
N LEU A 220 -4.71 10.94 -12.90
CA LEU A 220 -5.96 10.57 -12.23
C LEU A 220 -7.16 11.37 -12.76
N ASP A 221 -7.00 12.68 -13.01
CA ASP A 221 -8.09 13.59 -13.37
C ASP A 221 -8.39 13.70 -14.88
N GLY A 222 -7.37 13.58 -15.73
CA GLY A 222 -7.51 13.85 -17.16
C GLY A 222 -8.15 12.71 -17.95
N ASP A 223 -8.11 12.83 -19.29
CA ASP A 223 -8.59 11.82 -20.25
C ASP A 223 -7.79 10.48 -20.24
N CYS A 224 -6.88 10.33 -19.28
CA CYS A 224 -6.09 9.13 -19.09
C CYS A 224 -7.01 7.97 -18.70
N GLN A 225 -6.80 6.83 -19.35
CA GLN A 225 -7.66 5.66 -19.19
C GLN A 225 -7.46 4.98 -17.83
N PRO A 226 -8.50 4.32 -17.28
CA PRO A 226 -8.46 3.72 -15.93
C PRO A 226 -7.32 2.75 -15.67
N GLU A 227 -6.74 2.13 -16.70
CA GLU A 227 -5.65 1.17 -16.51
C GLU A 227 -4.36 1.84 -16.05
N LEU A 228 -4.20 3.16 -16.23
CA LEU A 228 -3.07 3.92 -15.68
C LEU A 228 -3.27 4.26 -14.19
N TRP A 229 -4.49 4.18 -13.66
CA TRP A 229 -4.78 4.58 -12.29
C TRP A 229 -4.22 3.61 -11.26
N GLU A 230 -4.30 2.29 -11.50
CA GLU A 230 -3.79 1.29 -10.55
C GLU A 230 -2.30 1.53 -10.24
N PRO A 231 -1.37 1.61 -11.21
CA PRO A 231 0.03 1.95 -10.91
C PRO A 231 0.22 3.28 -10.17
N VAL A 232 -0.60 4.29 -10.46
CA VAL A 232 -0.53 5.59 -9.76
C VAL A 232 -0.93 5.44 -8.29
N MET A 233 -1.99 4.70 -8.01
CA MET A 233 -2.49 4.46 -6.66
C MET A 233 -1.49 3.64 -5.84
N ASP A 234 -0.84 2.63 -6.43
CA ASP A 234 0.25 1.91 -5.77
C ASP A 234 1.46 2.80 -5.46
N ILE A 235 1.83 3.71 -6.37
CA ILE A 235 2.91 4.67 -6.12
C ILE A 235 2.55 5.57 -4.93
N ILE A 236 1.30 6.06 -4.88
CA ILE A 236 0.77 6.86 -3.78
C ILE A 236 0.81 6.07 -2.47
N ALA A 237 0.33 4.81 -2.49
CA ALA A 237 0.34 3.92 -1.33
C ALA A 237 1.76 3.67 -0.81
N ALA A 238 2.72 3.45 -1.72
CA ALA A 238 4.12 3.27 -1.38
C ALA A 238 4.71 4.56 -0.79
N MET A 239 4.56 5.70 -1.45
CA MET A 239 5.10 6.99 -0.99
C MET A 239 4.57 7.38 0.40
N ALA A 240 3.32 7.08 0.71
CA ALA A 240 2.73 7.33 2.03
C ALA A 240 3.45 6.61 3.20
N LEU A 241 4.31 5.64 2.90
CA LEU A 241 5.13 4.90 3.88
C LEU A 241 6.49 5.55 4.20
N ASP A 242 6.84 6.69 3.60
CA ASP A 242 8.11 7.39 3.92
C ASP A 242 8.02 8.16 5.24
N HIS A 243 7.63 9.43 5.21
CA HIS A 243 7.48 10.26 6.41
C HIS A 243 6.13 10.98 6.45
N GLU A 244 5.81 11.57 7.60
CA GLU A 244 4.51 12.23 7.84
C GLU A 244 4.26 13.42 6.90
N ALA A 245 5.28 14.23 6.64
CA ALA A 245 5.15 15.34 5.69
C ALA A 245 4.81 14.88 4.26
N ALA A 246 5.30 13.72 3.81
CA ALA A 246 4.95 13.17 2.51
C ALA A 246 3.47 12.77 2.47
N ARG A 247 2.94 12.15 3.55
CA ARG A 247 1.50 11.86 3.66
C ARG A 247 0.67 13.14 3.59
N GLN A 248 1.09 14.18 4.30
CA GLN A 248 0.38 15.47 4.30
C GLN A 248 0.35 16.10 2.91
N GLU A 249 1.50 16.14 2.22
CA GLU A 249 1.62 16.75 0.90
C GLU A 249 0.78 16.00 -0.15
N ILE A 250 0.84 14.67 -0.13
CA ILE A 250 0.00 13.83 -1.00
C ILE A 250 -1.48 14.10 -0.74
N GLY A 251 -1.92 14.08 0.53
CA GLY A 251 -3.34 14.28 0.87
C GLY A 251 -3.85 15.71 0.64
N SER A 252 -2.94 16.70 0.66
CA SER A 252 -3.26 18.10 0.34
C SER A 252 -3.37 18.35 -1.17
N THR A 253 -2.97 17.40 -2.02
CA THR A 253 -3.15 17.49 -3.46
C THR A 253 -4.61 17.23 -3.81
N GLN A 254 -5.32 18.28 -4.24
CA GLN A 254 -6.78 18.36 -4.37
C GLN A 254 -7.44 17.15 -5.07
N SER A 255 -6.77 16.57 -6.06
CA SER A 255 -7.35 15.49 -6.88
C SER A 255 -7.15 14.09 -6.36
N ILE A 256 -6.18 13.88 -5.46
CA ILE A 256 -5.76 12.54 -5.07
C ILE A 256 -6.83 11.86 -4.20
N ILE A 257 -7.21 12.46 -3.07
CA ILE A 257 -8.16 11.85 -2.13
C ILE A 257 -9.53 11.59 -2.78
N PRO A 258 -10.16 12.54 -3.49
CA PRO A 258 -11.45 12.29 -4.14
C PRO A 258 -11.41 11.14 -5.14
N LYS A 259 -10.34 11.05 -5.96
CA LYS A 259 -10.22 9.96 -6.93
C LYS A 259 -9.98 8.61 -6.25
N LEU A 260 -9.16 8.57 -5.19
CA LEU A 260 -8.96 7.35 -4.39
C LEU A 260 -10.27 6.86 -3.76
N ILE A 261 -11.07 7.77 -3.19
CA ILE A 261 -12.37 7.42 -2.61
C ILE A 261 -13.33 6.89 -3.66
N CYS A 262 -13.41 7.59 -4.81
CA CYS A 262 -14.21 7.12 -5.94
C CYS A 262 -13.79 5.70 -6.35
N ALA A 263 -12.51 5.47 -6.64
CA ALA A 263 -12.01 4.18 -7.08
C ALA A 263 -12.17 3.06 -6.04
N PHE A 264 -11.99 3.36 -4.75
CA PHE A 264 -12.12 2.36 -3.68
C PHE A 264 -13.58 1.95 -3.44
N LEU A 265 -14.50 2.92 -3.50
CA LEU A 265 -15.92 2.69 -3.23
C LEU A 265 -16.75 2.36 -4.48
N SER A 266 -16.15 2.41 -5.68
CA SER A 266 -16.76 1.92 -6.92
C SER A 266 -17.05 0.42 -6.83
N GLN A 267 -18.20 0.09 -6.26
CA GLN A 267 -18.88 -1.17 -6.42
C GLN A 267 -19.59 -1.10 -7.78
N ASP A 268 -18.88 -1.50 -8.84
CA ASP A 268 -19.50 -1.61 -10.16
C ASP A 268 -20.68 -2.59 -10.08
N ASP A 269 -21.77 -2.22 -10.75
CA ASP A 269 -22.99 -3.02 -10.83
C ASP A 269 -22.63 -4.45 -11.25
N VAL A 270 -22.90 -5.41 -10.36
CA VAL A 270 -22.39 -6.80 -10.33
C VAL A 270 -22.65 -7.57 -11.64
N ASN A 271 -23.48 -7.00 -12.52
CA ASN A 271 -23.92 -7.57 -13.78
C ASN A 271 -23.01 -7.27 -15.00
N THR A 272 -21.95 -6.45 -14.88
CA THR A 272 -21.20 -5.98 -16.07
C THR A 272 -19.72 -6.33 -16.18
N ARG A 273 -19.09 -6.90 -15.14
CA ARG A 273 -17.69 -7.37 -15.26
C ARG A 273 -17.65 -8.87 -15.51
N GLU A 274 -17.26 -9.25 -16.72
CA GLU A 274 -16.87 -10.63 -17.07
C GLU A 274 -15.63 -11.12 -16.28
N ASN A 275 -15.00 -10.28 -15.45
CA ASN A 275 -13.89 -10.66 -14.58
C ASN A 275 -13.89 -9.83 -13.27
N ASN A 276 -13.88 -10.53 -12.11
CA ASN A 276 -13.77 -9.97 -10.76
C ASN A 276 -12.37 -9.34 -10.48
N ASP A 277 -11.98 -8.33 -11.24
CA ASP A 277 -10.72 -7.60 -11.04
C ASP A 277 -10.89 -6.52 -9.97
N HIS A 278 -10.40 -6.80 -8.76
CA HIS A 278 -10.45 -5.90 -7.59
C HIS A 278 -9.13 -5.13 -7.36
N THR A 279 -8.18 -5.23 -8.29
CA THR A 279 -6.81 -4.69 -8.11
C THR A 279 -6.80 -3.17 -7.93
N LEU A 280 -7.59 -2.46 -8.73
CA LEU A 280 -7.73 -1.01 -8.64
C LEU A 280 -8.33 -0.59 -7.28
N GLN A 281 -9.41 -1.24 -6.83
CA GLN A 281 -10.02 -0.96 -5.52
C GLN A 281 -9.02 -1.23 -4.39
N MET A 282 -8.28 -2.33 -4.46
CA MET A 282 -7.28 -2.69 -3.46
C MET A 282 -6.13 -1.66 -3.39
N ALA A 283 -5.61 -1.24 -4.54
CA ALA A 283 -4.59 -0.18 -4.63
C ALA A 283 -5.12 1.15 -4.05
N ALA A 284 -6.36 1.53 -4.39
CA ALA A 284 -6.99 2.74 -3.88
C ALA A 284 -7.17 2.69 -2.35
N GLY A 285 -7.70 1.59 -1.83
CA GLY A 285 -7.91 1.40 -0.40
C GLY A 285 -6.60 1.33 0.39
N GLU A 286 -5.56 0.67 -0.14
CA GLU A 286 -4.24 0.62 0.49
C GLU A 286 -3.61 2.02 0.56
N ALA A 287 -3.75 2.81 -0.52
CA ALA A 287 -3.32 4.21 -0.52
C ALA A 287 -4.02 5.03 0.58
N LEU A 288 -5.35 4.93 0.68
CA LEU A 288 -6.13 5.60 1.72
C LEU A 288 -5.72 5.15 3.13
N ALA A 289 -5.56 3.84 3.34
CA ALA A 289 -5.12 3.29 4.61
C ALA A 289 -3.72 3.79 4.99
N ASN A 290 -2.79 3.92 4.04
CA ASN A 290 -1.45 4.43 4.33
C ASN A 290 -1.43 5.94 4.56
N LEU A 291 -2.21 6.72 3.80
CA LEU A 291 -2.31 8.18 3.93
C LEU A 291 -2.86 8.63 5.29
N THR A 292 -3.70 7.81 5.91
CA THR A 292 -4.31 8.09 7.21
C THR A 292 -3.41 7.73 8.39
N ILE A 293 -2.23 7.14 8.19
CA ILE A 293 -1.35 6.74 9.30
C ILE A 293 -0.78 7.97 10.00
N LYS A 294 -1.25 8.19 11.24
CA LYS A 294 -0.86 9.32 12.10
C LYS A 294 -0.99 10.67 11.38
N ASN A 295 -2.04 10.83 10.57
CA ASN A 295 -2.28 12.07 9.85
C ASN A 295 -3.77 12.42 9.96
N THR A 296 -4.07 13.37 10.85
CA THR A 296 -5.45 13.79 11.14
C THR A 296 -6.07 14.51 9.95
N ASP A 297 -5.33 15.39 9.27
CA ASP A 297 -5.87 16.18 8.15
C ASP A 297 -6.30 15.30 6.97
N ASN A 298 -5.53 14.25 6.67
CA ASN A 298 -5.89 13.28 5.64
C ASN A 298 -7.11 12.46 6.03
N CYS A 299 -7.20 12.00 7.30
CA CYS A 299 -8.41 11.32 7.79
C CYS A 299 -9.65 12.20 7.60
N TRP A 300 -9.48 13.50 7.80
CA TRP A 300 -10.51 14.51 7.63
C TRP A 300 -10.93 14.72 6.19
N ALA A 301 -9.97 14.95 5.31
CA ALA A 301 -10.22 15.08 3.88
C ALA A 301 -10.94 13.84 3.34
N ILE A 302 -10.59 12.64 3.82
CA ILE A 302 -11.24 11.38 3.45
C ILE A 302 -12.69 11.31 3.92
N LEU A 303 -12.99 11.67 5.17
CA LEU A 303 -14.35 11.67 5.70
C LEU A 303 -15.26 12.67 4.98
N LEU A 304 -14.70 13.80 4.52
CA LEU A 304 -15.43 14.84 3.80
C LEU A 304 -15.55 14.57 2.29
N ALA A 305 -14.61 13.82 1.71
CA ALA A 305 -14.60 13.55 0.27
C ALA A 305 -15.73 12.60 -0.17
N GLU A 306 -16.23 11.75 0.73
CA GLU A 306 -17.35 10.87 0.44
C GLU A 306 -18.69 11.64 0.60
N GLN A 307 -19.31 11.96 -0.53
CA GLN A 307 -20.48 12.83 -0.63
C GLN A 307 -21.74 12.26 0.06
N GLY A 308 -21.81 10.93 0.28
CA GLY A 308 -22.92 10.28 0.97
C GLY A 308 -22.81 10.31 2.50
N HIS A 309 -21.69 10.79 3.06
CA HIS A 309 -21.33 10.71 4.48
C HIS A 309 -21.57 9.32 5.09
N ASN A 310 -21.44 8.26 4.28
CA ASN A 310 -21.68 6.87 4.66
C ASN A 310 -20.41 6.01 4.53
N LEU A 311 -19.25 6.65 4.38
CA LEU A 311 -17.95 5.98 4.31
C LEU A 311 -17.77 4.95 5.41
N ILE A 312 -18.07 5.28 6.67
CA ILE A 312 -17.89 4.35 7.80
C ILE A 312 -18.77 3.12 7.63
N ASN A 313 -20.04 3.27 7.26
CA ASN A 313 -20.92 2.13 6.96
C ASN A 313 -20.40 1.26 5.81
N LYS A 314 -19.97 1.88 4.70
CA LYS A 314 -19.37 1.15 3.57
C LYS A 314 -18.13 0.36 3.99
N LEU A 315 -17.27 0.94 4.84
CA LEU A 315 -16.10 0.23 5.39
C LEU A 315 -16.51 -0.97 6.27
N ILE A 316 -17.59 -0.86 7.03
CA ILE A 316 -18.11 -1.94 7.89
C ILE A 316 -18.69 -3.08 7.04
N GLU A 317 -19.37 -2.77 5.94
CA GLU A 317 -19.86 -3.75 4.96
C GLU A 317 -18.69 -4.50 4.30
N MET A 318 -17.63 -3.78 3.91
CA MET A 318 -16.40 -4.35 3.35
C MET A 318 -15.66 -5.32 4.29
N LEU A 319 -15.99 -5.36 5.58
CA LEU A 319 -15.40 -6.33 6.51
C LEU A 319 -15.90 -7.76 6.28
N ASP A 320 -17.02 -7.95 5.58
CA ASP A 320 -17.52 -9.30 5.22
C ASP A 320 -16.78 -9.90 4.03
N ASP A 321 -16.10 -9.06 3.24
CA ASP A 321 -15.40 -9.48 2.05
C ASP A 321 -13.93 -9.81 2.36
N GLU A 322 -13.54 -11.06 2.08
CA GLU A 322 -12.17 -11.53 2.30
C GLU A 322 -11.11 -10.75 1.54
N PHE A 323 -11.46 -10.10 0.42
CA PHE A 323 -10.55 -9.26 -0.34
C PHE A 323 -10.28 -7.94 0.39
N TYR A 324 -11.34 -7.26 0.84
CA TYR A 324 -11.24 -5.89 1.37
C TYR A 324 -10.95 -5.80 2.86
N ILE A 325 -11.25 -6.85 3.64
CA ILE A 325 -11.26 -6.80 5.11
C ILE A 325 -10.03 -6.15 5.75
N CYS A 326 -8.81 -6.46 5.28
CA CYS A 326 -7.60 -5.87 5.88
C CYS A 326 -7.49 -4.37 5.62
N VAL A 327 -7.79 -3.96 4.39
CA VAL A 327 -7.68 -2.57 3.96
C VAL A 327 -8.76 -1.72 4.64
N ALA A 328 -10.00 -2.21 4.64
CA ALA A 328 -11.12 -1.58 5.32
C ALA A 328 -10.87 -1.45 6.83
N ALA A 329 -10.41 -2.51 7.50
CA ALA A 329 -10.10 -2.48 8.93
C ALA A 329 -8.95 -1.53 9.27
N ASN A 330 -7.90 -1.46 8.44
CA ASN A 330 -6.79 -0.52 8.65
C ASN A 330 -7.23 0.94 8.47
N LEU A 331 -8.01 1.24 7.43
CA LEU A 331 -8.54 2.58 7.22
C LEU A 331 -9.47 2.99 8.38
N LEU A 332 -10.42 2.12 8.75
CA LEU A 332 -11.33 2.37 9.88
C LEU A 332 -10.58 2.56 11.20
N HIS A 333 -9.56 1.73 11.47
CA HIS A 333 -8.69 1.88 12.64
C HIS A 333 -8.01 3.26 12.66
N ASN A 334 -7.48 3.70 11.52
CA ASN A 334 -6.77 4.98 11.43
C ASN A 334 -7.71 6.17 11.60
N LEU A 335 -8.90 6.13 10.99
CA LEU A 335 -9.94 7.14 11.17
C LEU A 335 -10.33 7.26 12.65
N CYS A 336 -10.60 6.13 13.32
CA CYS A 336 -10.91 6.11 14.76
C CYS A 336 -9.75 6.60 15.64
N ALA A 337 -8.50 6.32 15.23
CA ALA A 337 -7.32 6.70 16.01
C ALA A 337 -6.97 8.20 15.90
N ASN A 338 -7.19 8.82 14.74
CA ASN A 338 -6.68 10.18 14.45
C ASN A 338 -7.79 11.23 14.32
N SER A 339 -9.06 10.84 14.26
CA SER A 339 -10.21 11.76 14.11
C SER A 339 -11.25 11.58 15.21
N ARG A 340 -10.85 11.16 16.42
CA ARG A 340 -11.77 10.82 17.52
C ARG A 340 -12.77 11.93 17.85
N ASP A 341 -12.28 13.09 18.28
CA ASP A 341 -13.13 14.21 18.73
C ASP A 341 -14.11 14.61 17.63
N LYS A 342 -13.63 14.46 16.40
CA LYS A 342 -14.21 14.95 15.17
C LYS A 342 -15.29 14.00 14.64
N LEU A 343 -15.11 12.69 14.83
CA LEU A 343 -16.15 11.67 14.61
C LEU A 343 -17.29 11.75 15.64
N VAL A 344 -17.02 12.34 16.81
CA VAL A 344 -18.02 12.56 17.87
C VAL A 344 -18.78 13.88 17.65
N ASP A 345 -18.08 14.94 17.24
CA ASP A 345 -18.63 16.30 17.21
C ASP A 345 -19.45 16.65 15.96
N ILE A 346 -19.23 16.00 14.81
CA ILE A 346 -19.80 16.45 13.50
C ILE A 346 -21.12 15.75 13.15
N ASP A 347 -21.61 14.83 13.98
CA ASP A 347 -22.86 14.06 13.75
C ASP A 347 -23.06 13.58 12.30
N LEU A 348 -22.00 13.04 11.67
CA LEU A 348 -22.09 12.38 10.36
C LEU A 348 -22.80 11.02 10.43
N GLY A 349 -23.57 10.74 11.49
CA GLY A 349 -24.07 9.40 11.80
C GLY A 349 -22.97 8.37 12.11
N ALA A 350 -21.69 8.77 12.12
CA ALA A 350 -20.55 7.86 12.29
C ALA A 350 -20.61 7.10 13.63
N SER A 351 -21.06 7.74 14.71
CA SER A 351 -21.22 7.07 16.01
C SER A 351 -22.29 5.96 15.96
N MET A 352 -23.40 6.20 15.26
CA MET A 352 -24.47 5.20 15.08
C MET A 352 -24.02 4.05 14.18
N GLN A 353 -23.29 4.35 13.10
CA GLN A 353 -22.71 3.34 12.19
C GLN A 353 -21.63 2.51 12.92
N LEU A 354 -20.79 3.13 13.74
CA LEU A 354 -19.82 2.41 14.57
C LEU A 354 -20.50 1.55 15.64
N GLU A 355 -21.60 2.01 16.22
CA GLU A 355 -22.38 1.23 17.19
C GLU A 355 -22.94 -0.04 16.54
N SER A 356 -23.51 0.04 15.33
CA SER A 356 -24.03 -1.15 14.62
C SER A 356 -22.93 -2.16 14.26
N ALA A 357 -21.68 -1.72 14.11
CA ALA A 357 -20.55 -2.62 13.85
C ALA A 357 -20.09 -3.41 15.09
N LEU A 358 -20.35 -2.93 16.31
CA LEU A 358 -19.77 -3.51 17.52
C LEU A 358 -20.18 -4.98 17.75
N PRO A 359 -21.48 -5.37 17.70
CA PRO A 359 -21.87 -6.76 17.92
C PRO A 359 -21.20 -7.70 16.91
N LYS A 360 -21.14 -7.28 15.64
CA LYS A 360 -20.50 -8.02 14.56
C LYS A 360 -19.00 -8.23 14.80
N VAL A 361 -18.28 -7.16 15.17
CA VAL A 361 -16.84 -7.24 15.45
C VAL A 361 -16.56 -8.16 16.65
N MET A 362 -17.37 -8.07 17.72
CA MET A 362 -17.23 -8.96 18.88
C MET A 362 -17.51 -10.42 18.50
N GLN A 363 -18.55 -10.67 17.70
CA GLN A 363 -18.86 -12.01 17.20
C GLN A 363 -17.71 -12.59 16.37
N ILE A 364 -17.10 -11.80 15.47
CA ILE A 364 -15.94 -12.24 14.68
C ILE A 364 -14.78 -12.63 15.59
N ILE A 365 -14.48 -11.84 16.63
CA ILE A 365 -13.40 -12.16 17.58
C ILE A 365 -13.67 -13.48 18.29
N MET A 366 -14.92 -13.74 18.70
CA MET A 366 -15.27 -14.92 19.48
C MET A 366 -15.39 -16.21 18.65
N THR A 367 -15.67 -16.09 17.34
CA THR A 367 -16.02 -17.25 16.49
C THR A 367 -15.02 -17.55 15.39
N SER A 368 -14.22 -16.55 14.98
CA SER A 368 -13.38 -16.70 13.79
C SER A 368 -12.17 -17.59 14.06
N LYS A 369 -12.02 -18.61 13.21
CA LYS A 369 -10.80 -19.43 13.13
C LYS A 369 -9.80 -18.88 12.10
N GLU A 370 -10.20 -17.87 11.34
CA GLU A 370 -9.38 -17.24 10.31
C GLU A 370 -8.57 -16.09 10.91
N SER A 371 -7.25 -16.25 10.98
CA SER A 371 -6.38 -15.24 11.59
C SER A 371 -6.46 -13.87 10.90
N LYS A 372 -6.80 -13.80 9.60
CA LYS A 372 -7.00 -12.53 8.87
C LYS A 372 -8.22 -11.76 9.38
N LYS A 373 -9.38 -12.42 9.45
CA LYS A 373 -10.63 -11.83 9.98
C LYS A 373 -10.49 -11.47 11.45
N LEU A 374 -9.82 -12.33 12.21
CA LEU A 374 -9.53 -12.08 13.62
C LEU A 374 -8.61 -10.85 13.81
N GLU A 375 -7.51 -10.75 13.06
CA GLU A 375 -6.60 -9.59 13.12
C GLU A 375 -7.33 -8.28 12.80
N ALA A 376 -8.16 -8.27 11.75
CA ALA A 376 -8.96 -7.12 11.36
C ALA A 376 -9.96 -6.69 12.45
N ALA A 377 -10.71 -7.64 13.01
CA ALA A 377 -11.68 -7.36 14.07
C ALA A 377 -10.99 -6.82 15.35
N LEU A 378 -9.86 -7.41 15.75
CA LEU A 378 -9.05 -6.93 16.87
C LEU A 378 -8.47 -5.53 16.62
N CYS A 379 -8.03 -5.27 15.37
CA CYS A 379 -7.54 -3.97 14.94
C CYS A 379 -8.61 -2.88 15.18
N ILE A 380 -9.86 -3.15 14.81
CA ILE A 380 -10.99 -2.22 15.03
C ILE A 380 -11.31 -2.08 16.52
N THR A 381 -11.46 -3.19 17.25
CA THR A 381 -11.75 -3.22 18.70
C THR A 381 -10.74 -2.42 19.53
N SER A 382 -9.48 -2.37 19.09
CA SER A 382 -8.44 -1.59 19.76
C SER A 382 -8.68 -0.07 19.75
N ARG A 383 -9.54 0.45 18.87
CA ARG A 383 -9.77 1.90 18.70
C ARG A 383 -11.22 2.35 18.82
N ILE A 384 -12.17 1.57 18.31
CA ILE A 384 -13.59 1.96 18.21
C ILE A 384 -14.17 2.42 19.55
N GLY A 385 -13.79 1.75 20.65
CA GLY A 385 -14.28 2.08 21.99
C GLY A 385 -13.81 3.44 22.52
N TYR A 386 -12.73 4.01 21.97
CA TYR A 386 -12.37 5.38 22.32
C TYR A 386 -13.30 6.39 21.65
N VAL A 387 -13.78 6.12 20.43
CA VAL A 387 -14.74 7.00 19.73
C VAL A 387 -16.11 6.95 20.40
N ILE A 388 -16.64 5.74 20.65
CA ILE A 388 -17.98 5.52 21.22
C ILE A 388 -17.95 4.78 22.57
N PRO A 389 -17.37 5.36 23.63
CA PRO A 389 -17.09 4.63 24.89
C PRO A 389 -18.34 4.11 25.61
N LYS A 390 -19.48 4.83 25.51
CA LYS A 390 -20.74 4.42 26.14
C LYS A 390 -21.32 3.17 25.45
N CYS A 391 -21.43 3.20 24.13
CA CYS A 391 -21.97 2.09 23.34
C CYS A 391 -21.04 0.87 23.40
N PHE A 392 -19.72 1.09 23.31
CA PHE A 392 -18.72 0.04 23.49
C PHE A 392 -18.86 -0.68 24.84
N ARG A 393 -19.07 0.08 25.92
CA ARG A 393 -19.30 -0.49 27.25
C ARG A 393 -20.63 -1.24 27.34
N LYS A 394 -21.69 -0.72 26.75
CA LYS A 394 -23.00 -1.39 26.70
C LYS A 394 -22.87 -2.77 26.03
N VAL A 395 -22.28 -2.83 24.83
CA VAL A 395 -22.10 -4.09 24.10
C VAL A 395 -21.26 -5.09 24.91
N LEU A 396 -20.16 -4.63 25.52
CA LEU A 396 -19.28 -5.50 26.32
C LEU A 396 -19.92 -6.02 27.62
N ILE A 397 -20.92 -5.33 28.18
CA ILE A 397 -21.57 -5.72 29.45
C ILE A 397 -22.84 -6.52 29.20
N SER A 398 -23.64 -6.10 28.21
CA SER A 398 -25.01 -6.57 28.04
C SER A 398 -25.20 -7.53 26.87
N GLU A 399 -24.32 -7.48 25.87
CA GLU A 399 -24.52 -8.18 24.59
C GLU A 399 -23.37 -9.15 24.27
N THR A 400 -22.33 -9.17 25.10
CA THR A 400 -21.15 -10.02 24.94
C THR A 400 -20.94 -10.87 26.18
N ASP A 401 -20.69 -12.17 26.00
CA ASP A 401 -20.20 -13.01 27.09
C ASP A 401 -18.75 -12.62 27.41
N ALA A 402 -18.59 -11.87 28.49
CA ALA A 402 -17.30 -11.35 28.93
C ALA A 402 -16.31 -12.47 29.27
N ALA A 403 -16.77 -13.60 29.81
CA ALA A 403 -15.91 -14.73 30.16
C ALA A 403 -15.39 -15.43 28.90
N ALA A 404 -16.29 -15.72 27.95
CA ALA A 404 -15.93 -16.33 26.68
C ALA A 404 -15.04 -15.41 25.83
N LEU A 405 -15.32 -14.11 25.78
CA LEU A 405 -14.45 -13.15 25.06
C LEU A 405 -13.04 -13.14 25.64
N VAL A 406 -12.90 -13.05 26.97
CA VAL A 406 -11.58 -13.04 27.62
C VAL A 406 -10.85 -14.35 27.40
N GLU A 407 -11.54 -15.48 27.50
CA GLU A 407 -10.99 -16.81 27.21
C GLU A 407 -10.45 -16.87 25.78
N THR A 408 -11.25 -16.48 24.78
CA THR A 408 -10.80 -16.44 23.38
C THR A 408 -9.56 -15.55 23.18
N LEU A 409 -9.51 -14.36 23.81
CA LEU A 409 -8.34 -13.47 23.71
C LEU A 409 -7.08 -14.09 24.33
N VAL A 410 -7.20 -14.71 25.50
CA VAL A 410 -6.09 -15.37 26.20
C VAL A 410 -5.62 -16.61 25.44
N ASP A 411 -6.54 -17.44 24.95
CA ASP A 411 -6.21 -18.63 24.15
C ASP A 411 -5.58 -18.27 22.82
N THR A 412 -6.03 -17.18 22.18
CA THR A 412 -5.40 -16.67 20.96
C THR A 412 -3.97 -16.19 21.25
N LEU A 413 -3.73 -15.48 22.36
CA LEU A 413 -2.36 -15.12 22.76
C LEU A 413 -1.51 -16.38 22.99
N ASN A 414 -2.01 -17.37 23.73
CA ASN A 414 -1.33 -18.63 24.02
C ASN A 414 -1.05 -19.48 22.77
N SER A 415 -1.91 -19.39 21.75
CA SER A 415 -1.73 -20.07 20.47
C SER A 415 -0.71 -19.36 19.57
N ASN A 416 -0.47 -18.07 19.80
CA ASN A 416 0.49 -17.24 19.06
C ASN A 416 1.79 -17.01 19.86
N ARG A 417 2.36 -18.08 20.43
CA ARG A 417 3.58 -18.04 21.27
C ARG A 417 4.76 -17.37 20.58
N GLU A 418 4.91 -17.66 19.29
CA GLU A 418 5.96 -17.10 18.43
C GLU A 418 5.36 -16.25 17.32
N PRO A 419 6.05 -15.18 16.88
CA PRO A 419 5.51 -14.25 15.89
C PRO A 419 5.27 -14.97 14.57
N CYS A 420 4.04 -14.91 14.08
CA CYS A 420 3.67 -15.53 12.81
C CYS A 420 3.95 -14.57 11.64
N PRO A 421 4.83 -14.92 10.68
CA PRO A 421 5.08 -14.06 9.51
C PRO A 421 3.86 -13.83 8.62
N ALA A 422 2.89 -14.76 8.63
CA ALA A 422 1.66 -14.64 7.84
C ALA A 422 0.67 -13.60 8.41
N TYR A 423 0.69 -13.41 9.74
CA TYR A 423 -0.20 -12.49 10.47
C TYR A 423 0.61 -11.68 11.48
N PRO A 424 1.50 -10.81 10.98
CA PRO A 424 2.59 -10.23 11.78
C PRO A 424 2.10 -9.30 12.90
N ARG A 425 0.85 -8.82 12.83
CA ARG A 425 0.29 -7.89 13.83
C ARG A 425 -0.64 -8.55 14.83
N ILE A 426 -1.03 -9.82 14.66
CA ILE A 426 -2.08 -10.46 15.49
C ILE A 426 -1.84 -10.27 16.99
N ARG A 427 -0.63 -10.55 17.48
CA ARG A 427 -0.27 -10.33 18.90
C ARG A 427 -0.38 -8.89 19.33
N ARG A 428 0.05 -7.96 18.47
CA ARG A 428 0.02 -6.54 18.77
C ARG A 428 -1.40 -6.06 18.94
N VAL A 429 -2.26 -6.36 17.96
CA VAL A 429 -3.67 -5.94 18.00
C VAL A 429 -4.44 -6.64 19.12
N LEU A 430 -4.08 -7.89 19.47
CA LEU A 430 -4.60 -8.56 20.68
C LEU A 430 -4.27 -7.77 21.95
N VAL A 431 -2.99 -7.42 22.16
CA VAL A 431 -2.57 -6.66 23.35
C VAL A 431 -3.22 -5.28 23.38
N GLU A 432 -3.32 -4.60 22.23
CA GLU A 432 -4.00 -3.30 22.13
C GLU A 432 -5.52 -3.41 22.40
N ALA A 433 -6.19 -4.48 21.94
CA ALA A 433 -7.58 -4.77 22.25
C ALA A 433 -7.79 -5.04 23.75
N VAL A 434 -6.92 -5.84 24.38
CA VAL A 434 -6.94 -6.06 25.85
C VAL A 434 -6.80 -4.73 26.59
N ILE A 435 -5.87 -3.87 26.18
CA ILE A 435 -5.71 -2.53 26.76
C ILE A 435 -6.99 -1.70 26.62
N SER A 436 -7.60 -1.69 25.43
CA SER A 436 -8.84 -0.97 25.14
C SER A 436 -9.99 -1.44 26.04
N ILE A 437 -10.26 -2.74 26.05
CA ILE A 437 -11.33 -3.37 26.84
C ILE A 437 -11.15 -3.08 28.33
N VAL A 438 -9.97 -3.34 28.91
CA VAL A 438 -9.74 -3.16 30.35
C VAL A 438 -9.75 -1.69 30.75
N ARG A 439 -9.38 -0.77 29.84
CA ARG A 439 -9.39 0.67 30.12
C ARG A 439 -10.80 1.24 30.10
N LEU A 440 -11.63 0.82 29.14
CA LEU A 440 -12.97 1.34 28.94
C LEU A 440 -14.02 0.62 29.81
N CYS A 441 -13.80 -0.66 30.11
CA CYS A 441 -14.68 -1.49 30.94
C CYS A 441 -13.85 -2.24 32.02
N PRO A 442 -13.35 -1.55 33.06
CA PRO A 442 -12.48 -2.21 34.05
C PRO A 442 -13.15 -3.36 34.80
N VAL A 443 -14.43 -3.22 35.15
CA VAL A 443 -15.25 -4.26 35.78
C VAL A 443 -16.28 -4.71 34.74
N PRO A 444 -16.46 -6.02 34.50
CA PRO A 444 -15.84 -7.18 35.18
C PRO A 444 -14.48 -7.62 34.63
N TYR A 445 -14.02 -7.05 33.51
CA TYR A 445 -12.91 -7.59 32.72
C TYR A 445 -11.57 -7.73 33.48
N ARG A 446 -11.22 -6.82 34.40
CA ARG A 446 -10.01 -6.98 35.23
C ARG A 446 -10.03 -8.28 36.02
N THR A 447 -11.17 -8.63 36.61
CA THR A 447 -11.33 -9.84 37.41
C THR A 447 -11.20 -11.07 36.53
N ILE A 448 -11.94 -11.10 35.42
CA ILE A 448 -11.94 -12.24 34.50
C ILE A 448 -10.55 -12.46 33.87
N PHE A 449 -9.85 -11.40 33.45
CA PHE A 449 -8.47 -11.53 32.92
C PHE A 449 -7.49 -12.08 33.98
N ARG A 450 -7.69 -11.79 35.27
CA ARG A 450 -6.86 -12.36 36.35
C ARG A 450 -7.19 -13.84 36.55
N GLU A 451 -8.46 -14.19 36.59
CA GLU A 451 -8.94 -15.57 36.74
C GLU A 451 -8.46 -16.48 35.60
N LYS A 452 -8.53 -15.97 34.35
CA LYS A 452 -8.01 -16.64 33.15
C LYS A 452 -6.49 -16.55 32.99
N LYS A 453 -5.76 -16.10 34.02
CA LYS A 453 -4.28 -16.03 34.05
C LYS A 453 -3.66 -15.29 32.85
N ALA A 454 -4.29 -14.22 32.37
CA ALA A 454 -3.81 -13.46 31.22
C ALA A 454 -2.40 -12.87 31.41
N LYS A 455 -1.95 -12.73 32.66
CA LYS A 455 -0.59 -12.32 33.00
C LYS A 455 0.45 -13.26 32.37
N ASP A 456 0.21 -14.57 32.41
CA ASP A 456 1.16 -15.58 31.93
C ASP A 456 1.28 -15.52 30.39
N ALA A 457 0.13 -15.42 29.71
CA ALA A 457 0.08 -15.22 28.25
C ALA A 457 0.79 -13.92 27.82
N LEU A 458 0.59 -12.83 28.56
CA LEU A 458 1.27 -11.56 28.32
C LEU A 458 2.78 -11.64 28.58
N ASP A 459 3.20 -12.32 29.65
CA ASP A 459 4.62 -12.53 29.96
C ASP A 459 5.33 -13.38 28.90
N MET A 460 4.64 -14.38 28.36
CA MET A 460 5.10 -15.13 27.20
C MET A 460 5.35 -14.20 26.00
N VAL A 461 4.40 -13.34 25.64
CA VAL A 461 4.59 -12.39 24.51
C VAL A 461 5.78 -11.46 24.75
N LYS A 462 5.98 -10.99 25.99
CA LYS A 462 7.14 -10.16 26.34
C LYS A 462 8.46 -10.94 26.27
N GLY A 463 8.43 -12.24 26.58
CA GLY A 463 9.57 -13.15 26.56
C GLY A 463 10.00 -13.62 25.17
N THR A 464 9.13 -13.52 24.16
CA THR A 464 9.41 -13.95 22.77
C THR A 464 9.38 -12.81 21.74
N PRO A 465 10.12 -11.70 21.95
CA PRO A 465 10.05 -10.55 21.05
C PRO A 465 10.65 -10.86 19.67
N SER A 466 10.08 -10.25 18.63
CA SER A 466 10.66 -10.28 17.29
C SER A 466 10.76 -8.90 16.65
N ARG A 467 11.74 -8.77 15.75
CA ARG A 467 11.86 -7.59 14.88
C ARG A 467 10.62 -7.40 14.01
N LEU A 468 9.86 -8.46 13.73
CA LEU A 468 8.60 -8.40 12.99
C LEU A 468 7.62 -7.43 13.67
N GLU A 469 7.50 -7.50 15.00
CA GLU A 469 6.54 -6.72 15.80
C GLU A 469 6.92 -5.25 16.00
N LYS A 470 8.09 -4.84 15.45
CA LYS A 470 8.48 -3.44 15.36
C LYS A 470 7.70 -2.71 14.28
N TYR A 471 7.10 -3.42 13.32
CA TYR A 471 6.51 -2.81 12.13
C TYR A 471 4.99 -2.84 12.14
N ARG A 472 4.40 -1.75 11.64
CA ARG A 472 2.97 -1.55 11.44
C ARG A 472 2.52 -2.02 10.06
N VAL A 473 3.30 -1.68 9.03
CA VAL A 473 2.98 -1.98 7.62
C VAL A 473 4.04 -2.90 7.04
N PHE A 474 3.58 -3.86 6.22
CA PHE A 474 4.41 -4.87 5.59
C PHE A 474 4.19 -4.87 4.09
N ILE A 475 5.27 -4.95 3.31
CA ILE A 475 5.21 -5.22 1.88
C ILE A 475 5.92 -6.55 1.64
N ASN A 476 5.25 -7.50 0.98
CA ASN A 476 5.81 -8.83 0.69
C ASN A 476 6.41 -9.53 1.93
N GLY A 477 5.76 -9.39 3.09
CA GLY A 477 6.19 -9.99 4.36
C GLY A 477 7.36 -9.28 5.07
N LYS A 478 7.88 -8.18 4.51
CA LYS A 478 8.94 -7.38 5.12
C LYS A 478 8.36 -6.08 5.69
N GLY A 479 8.68 -5.79 6.94
CA GLY A 479 8.22 -4.57 7.62
C GLY A 479 8.83 -3.31 7.01
N VAL A 480 7.98 -2.31 6.76
CA VAL A 480 8.36 -1.05 6.07
C VAL A 480 8.20 0.15 7.00
N LEU A 481 7.06 0.28 7.67
CA LEU A 481 6.78 1.40 8.56
C LEU A 481 6.83 0.96 10.02
N PRO A 482 7.70 1.53 10.88
CA PRO A 482 7.80 1.14 12.27
C PRO A 482 6.62 1.66 13.11
N GLU A 483 6.29 0.90 14.16
CA GLU A 483 5.38 1.30 15.22
C GLU A 483 6.03 2.35 16.14
N SER A 484 5.22 3.21 16.77
CA SER A 484 5.72 4.20 17.73
C SER A 484 6.09 3.58 19.08
N LEU A 485 5.37 2.53 19.51
CA LEU A 485 5.57 1.89 20.80
C LEU A 485 6.14 0.48 20.63
N PRO A 486 7.20 0.10 21.36
CA PRO A 486 7.67 -1.28 21.41
C PRO A 486 6.60 -2.24 22.00
N MET A 487 6.59 -3.49 21.54
CA MET A 487 5.67 -4.53 22.04
C MET A 487 5.75 -4.69 23.56
N GLY A 488 6.97 -4.76 24.13
CA GLY A 488 7.15 -4.91 25.58
C GLY A 488 6.48 -3.80 26.40
N SER A 489 6.50 -2.56 25.91
CA SER A 489 5.83 -1.43 26.55
C SER A 489 4.30 -1.54 26.51
N LEU A 490 3.75 -2.09 25.42
CA LEU A 490 2.31 -2.40 25.33
C LEU A 490 1.94 -3.50 26.33
N VAL A 491 2.72 -4.58 26.38
CA VAL A 491 2.48 -5.68 27.34
C VAL A 491 2.52 -5.15 28.78
N ASP A 492 3.52 -4.35 29.14
CA ASP A 492 3.61 -3.78 30.49
C ASP A 492 2.42 -2.89 30.81
N LYS A 493 1.92 -2.13 29.83
CA LYS A 493 0.69 -1.33 29.98
C LYS A 493 -0.54 -2.22 30.20
N ALA A 494 -0.70 -3.29 29.44
CA ALA A 494 -1.79 -4.25 29.60
C ALA A 494 -1.77 -4.88 31.01
N LYS A 495 -0.61 -5.39 31.44
CA LYS A 495 -0.42 -5.99 32.77
C LYS A 495 -0.77 -5.00 33.89
N ARG A 496 -0.28 -3.76 33.80
CA ARG A 496 -0.59 -2.70 34.77
C ARG A 496 -2.09 -2.41 34.84
N LEU A 497 -2.78 -2.35 33.70
CA LEU A 497 -4.22 -2.08 33.67
C LEU A 497 -5.05 -3.23 34.27
N ILE A 498 -4.67 -4.48 34.02
CA ILE A 498 -5.34 -5.66 34.58
C ILE A 498 -5.19 -5.72 36.10
N HIS A 499 -4.01 -5.43 36.63
CA HIS A 499 -3.70 -5.57 38.07
C HIS A 499 -3.91 -4.30 38.88
N ARG A 500 -4.34 -3.20 38.24
CA ARG A 500 -4.65 -1.96 38.97
C ARG A 500 -5.77 -2.22 39.97
N THR A 501 -5.50 -1.98 41.25
CA THR A 501 -6.52 -1.94 42.30
C THR A 501 -7.45 -0.76 42.03
N THR A 502 -8.76 -1.02 42.03
CA THR A 502 -9.75 0.06 42.07
C THR A 502 -9.60 0.73 43.44
N PRO A 503 -9.54 2.07 43.55
CA PRO A 503 -9.63 2.72 44.84
C PRO A 503 -10.95 2.28 45.48
N THR A 504 -10.86 1.75 46.70
CA THR A 504 -12.02 1.56 47.57
C THR A 504 -12.71 2.93 47.69
N PRO A 505 -14.05 3.03 47.51
CA PRO A 505 -14.73 4.25 47.90
C PRO A 505 -14.54 4.37 49.40
N THR A 506 -13.72 5.34 49.83
CA THR A 506 -13.66 5.72 51.23
C THR A 506 -15.05 6.21 51.58
N MET A 507 -15.79 5.39 52.32
CA MET A 507 -16.94 5.87 53.09
C MET A 507 -16.38 6.77 54.18
N SER A 508 -16.16 8.05 53.87
CA SER A 508 -16.13 9.09 54.88
C SER A 508 -17.58 9.35 55.27
N ALA A 509 -18.06 8.53 56.21
CA ALA A 509 -19.07 8.97 57.16
C ALA A 509 -18.40 9.94 58.15
N GLU A 510 -19.20 10.89 58.63
CA GLU A 510 -18.93 11.87 59.70
C GLU A 510 -18.09 13.09 59.30
N GLN A 511 -18.48 14.33 59.59
CA GLN A 511 -19.46 14.88 60.54
C GLN A 511 -19.98 16.21 59.98
N GLY A 512 -21.24 16.52 60.27
CA GLY A 512 -21.77 17.86 60.07
C GLY A 512 -21.09 18.85 61.00
N ASP A 513 -20.95 20.09 60.54
CA ASP A 513 -21.00 21.22 61.45
C ASP A 513 -21.73 22.38 60.79
N HIS A 514 -22.72 22.86 61.52
CA HIS A 514 -23.47 24.08 61.26
C HIS A 514 -22.58 25.30 61.51
N ALA A 515 -22.48 26.19 60.53
CA ALA A 515 -22.59 27.65 60.67
C ALA A 515 -22.57 28.30 59.28
#